data_AF-A0A9P5TDD0-F1
#
_entry.id   AF-A0A9P5TDD0-F1
#
_cell.length_a   1.000
_cell.length_b   1.000
_cell.length_c   1.000
_cell.angle_alpha   90.00
_cell.angle_beta   90.00
_cell.angle_gamma   90.00
#
_symmetry.space_group_name_H-M   'P 1'
#
loop_
_entity.id
_entity.type
_entity.pdbx_description
1 polymer ?
#
loop_
_entity_poly.entity_id
_entity_poly.type
_entity_poly.pdbx_seq_one_letter_code
_entity_poly.pdbx_strand_id
1 'polypeptide(L)'
;MALITLLLYALSLGLLSYAQPEPLQNYNSSDLLATCNKISAAISGASQVFFPPSPQYTLDIRHSTASIIEESACSVEPGSAEDLSVILCILGSTRTPFAVEGGGRTTNPGFSSTTGVQIAMTRFNETKVNSDSGTVDVGAGLNWDPVYQTLAAIGLTVAGGRIPGVGVAGTTLGGGYGLLTSQYGLTLDTVTGYELVLPNGTVVNVTSEDEDLWFGLRGGLNNFGIVTKFTFKTYPQGNVWGGARLYAASQQDAIKAALLKFQQQNDTKAEASVSMSYTSGKFLFTIFYFYDGPTPSGVYDDFLAINSTGGNVSTNSFYDYFLSVGPQPPGAFESVAFADFHAASVTQFSPAVFDVIVDQINLWGARLSALDNTTAVEFACQPFAQGLFSHGSASAYPPDRSHAIFPVSFTTEWTNSTLNDTMAYALRNISSAVRDAAVADGQDVSHAALYPNYAIYGTPLEDMYGGNVKRLRKIRREIDPEDVMGLAGGWKF
;
A
#
# COMPACT_ATOMS: atom_id res chain seq x y z
N MET A 1 -36.99 -45.70 0.62
CA MET A 1 -38.01 -45.00 1.43
C MET A 1 -37.54 -45.05 2.87
N ALA A 2 -36.74 -44.08 3.33
CA ALA A 2 -37.05 -42.68 3.68
C ALA A 2 -37.57 -42.55 5.13
N LEU A 3 -36.80 -41.82 5.96
CA LEU A 3 -37.17 -40.90 7.06
C LEU A 3 -35.86 -40.66 7.87
N ILE A 4 -35.04 -39.67 7.54
CA ILE A 4 -35.05 -38.27 8.05
C ILE A 4 -34.99 -38.20 9.58
N THR A 5 -33.82 -37.81 10.10
CA THR A 5 -33.71 -37.08 11.37
C THR A 5 -32.62 -36.02 11.21
N LEU A 6 -33.06 -34.78 11.09
CA LEU A 6 -32.26 -33.57 10.93
C LEU A 6 -31.77 -33.16 12.33
N LEU A 7 -30.46 -33.20 12.59
CA LEU A 7 -29.86 -32.54 13.75
C LEU A 7 -29.39 -31.14 13.33
N LEU A 8 -30.16 -30.14 13.73
CA LEU A 8 -29.82 -28.72 13.63
C LEU A 8 -28.70 -28.41 14.64
N TYR A 9 -27.47 -28.23 14.14
CA TYR A 9 -26.45 -27.49 14.88
C TYR A 9 -26.70 -26.00 14.63
N ALA A 10 -27.26 -25.31 15.63
CA ALA A 10 -27.26 -23.87 15.69
C ALA A 10 -25.82 -23.40 15.97
N LEU A 11 -25.11 -22.96 14.94
CA LEU A 11 -23.90 -22.16 15.09
C LEU A 11 -24.32 -20.79 15.60
N SER A 12 -24.11 -20.54 16.89
CA SER A 12 -24.17 -19.21 17.48
C SER A 12 -23.11 -18.34 16.80
N LEU A 13 -23.55 -17.40 15.97
CA LEU A 13 -22.76 -16.26 15.49
C LEU A 13 -22.33 -15.42 16.68
N GLY A 14 -21.20 -15.76 17.29
CA GLY A 14 -20.46 -14.85 18.14
C GLY A 14 -19.85 -13.77 17.24
N LEU A 15 -20.58 -12.69 17.00
CA LEU A 15 -20.01 -11.45 16.49
C LEU A 15 -19.02 -10.96 17.55
N LEU A 16 -17.75 -11.31 17.39
CA LEU A 16 -16.67 -10.56 18.02
C LEU A 16 -16.73 -9.16 17.42
N SER A 17 -17.20 -8.21 18.22
CA SER A 17 -17.09 -6.77 17.94
C SER A 17 -15.61 -6.47 17.76
N TYR A 18 -15.17 -6.32 16.51
CA TYR A 18 -13.85 -5.81 16.22
C TYR A 18 -13.89 -4.32 16.54
N ALA A 19 -13.06 -3.91 17.51
CA ALA A 19 -12.98 -2.52 17.93
C ALA A 19 -12.66 -1.65 16.71
N GLN A 20 -13.61 -0.79 16.35
CA GLN A 20 -13.31 0.44 15.62
C GLN A 20 -12.21 1.18 16.39
N PRO A 21 -11.38 2.02 15.74
CA PRO A 21 -10.52 2.95 16.47
C PRO A 21 -11.34 3.62 17.58
N GLU A 22 -10.80 3.72 18.80
CA GLU A 22 -11.50 4.47 19.83
C GLU A 22 -11.91 5.82 19.24
N PRO A 23 -13.17 6.24 19.38
CA PRO A 23 -13.60 7.51 18.83
C PRO A 23 -12.66 8.57 19.42
N LEU A 24 -11.95 9.28 18.52
CA LEU A 24 -11.22 10.47 18.88
C LEU A 24 -12.15 11.30 19.76
N GLN A 25 -11.63 11.79 20.89
CA GLN A 25 -12.33 12.70 21.82
C GLN A 25 -13.34 13.56 21.04
N ASN A 26 -14.59 13.69 21.51
CA ASN A 26 -15.57 14.56 20.86
C ASN A 26 -15.05 16.01 20.88
N TYR A 27 -14.28 16.40 19.87
CA TYR A 27 -13.77 17.75 19.70
C TYR A 27 -14.94 18.64 19.33
N ASN A 28 -15.09 19.72 20.07
CA ASN A 28 -16.09 20.72 19.72
C ASN A 28 -15.68 21.38 18.39
N SER A 29 -16.64 21.56 17.48
CA SER A 29 -16.39 22.18 16.17
C SER A 29 -15.80 23.58 16.29
N SER A 30 -16.11 24.32 17.36
CA SER A 30 -15.48 25.61 17.65
C SER A 30 -13.98 25.53 17.87
N ASP A 31 -13.50 24.45 18.51
CA ASP A 31 -12.11 24.29 18.90
C ASP A 31 -11.26 23.86 17.70
N LEU A 32 -11.83 23.01 16.83
CA LEU A 32 -11.21 22.65 15.56
C LEU A 32 -11.09 23.88 14.64
N LEU A 33 -12.14 24.70 14.53
CA LEU A 33 -12.11 25.92 13.74
C LEU A 33 -11.11 26.95 14.30
N ALA A 34 -11.02 27.08 15.62
CA ALA A 34 -10.02 27.93 16.26
C ALA A 34 -8.59 27.46 15.94
N THR A 35 -8.35 26.14 15.92
CA THR A 35 -7.06 25.55 15.53
C THR A 35 -6.72 25.85 14.07
N CYS A 36 -7.65 25.63 13.14
CA CYS A 36 -7.47 25.97 11.73
C CYS A 36 -7.13 27.44 11.51
N ASN A 37 -7.82 28.36 12.21
CA ASN A 37 -7.52 29.79 12.16
C ASN A 37 -6.15 30.13 12.74
N LYS A 38 -5.74 29.45 13.82
CA LYS A 38 -4.41 29.61 14.42
C LYS A 38 -3.32 29.17 13.46
N ILE A 39 -3.53 28.07 12.73
CA ILE A 39 -2.62 27.61 11.67
C ILE A 39 -2.55 28.65 10.56
N SER A 40 -3.69 29.08 10.02
CA SER A 40 -3.78 30.07 8.94
C SER A 40 -3.06 31.38 9.25
N ALA A 41 -3.09 31.83 10.51
CA ALA A 41 -2.41 33.04 10.95
C ALA A 41 -0.89 32.87 11.19
N ALA A 42 -0.39 31.65 11.30
CA ALA A 42 0.99 31.36 11.72
C ALA A 42 1.91 30.89 10.58
N ILE A 43 1.35 30.27 9.54
CA ILE A 43 2.09 29.77 8.38
C ILE A 43 2.46 30.90 7.40
N SER A 44 3.52 30.69 6.63
CA SER A 44 3.97 31.62 5.60
C SER A 44 3.08 31.61 4.35
N GLY A 45 3.33 32.54 3.42
CA GLY A 45 2.64 32.59 2.13
C GLY A 45 2.95 31.43 1.17
N ALA A 46 3.89 30.54 1.51
CA ALA A 46 4.11 29.30 0.76
C ALA A 46 3.00 28.26 1.03
N SER A 47 2.35 28.36 2.18
CA SER A 47 1.32 27.44 2.65
C SER A 47 -0.07 28.07 2.62
N GLN A 48 -1.12 27.24 2.69
CA GLN A 48 -2.49 27.73 2.70
C GLN A 48 -3.42 26.81 3.49
N VAL A 49 -4.41 27.40 4.17
CA VAL A 49 -5.52 26.67 4.80
C VAL A 49 -6.77 26.85 3.94
N PHE A 50 -7.49 25.77 3.68
CA PHE A 50 -8.77 25.78 2.99
C PHE A 50 -9.89 25.24 3.88
N PHE A 51 -11.07 25.84 3.74
CA PHE A 51 -12.24 25.48 4.52
C PHE A 51 -13.33 24.89 3.63
N PRO A 52 -14.21 24.02 4.16
CA PRO A 52 -15.41 23.61 3.46
C PRO A 52 -16.31 24.81 3.13
N PRO A 53 -17.01 24.83 1.99
CA PRO A 53 -17.00 23.85 0.89
C PRO A 53 -16.11 24.32 -0.29
N SER A 54 -14.94 24.93 -0.02
CA SER A 54 -14.11 25.46 -1.11
C SER A 54 -13.65 24.36 -2.07
N PRO A 55 -13.51 24.63 -3.38
CA PRO A 55 -13.10 23.60 -4.34
C PRO A 55 -11.76 22.96 -4.01
N GLN A 56 -10.80 23.74 -3.50
CA GLN A 56 -9.49 23.22 -3.10
C GLN A 56 -9.58 22.31 -1.88
N TYR A 57 -10.37 22.69 -0.86
CA TYR A 57 -10.65 21.79 0.27
C TYR A 57 -11.18 20.44 -0.21
N THR A 58 -12.11 20.44 -1.17
CA THR A 58 -12.65 19.20 -1.76
C THR A 58 -11.60 18.40 -2.55
N LEU A 59 -10.53 19.02 -3.05
CA LEU A 59 -9.39 18.33 -3.67
C LEU A 59 -8.45 17.74 -2.61
N ASP A 60 -8.19 18.49 -1.54
CA ASP A 60 -7.25 18.14 -0.47
C ASP A 60 -7.70 16.97 0.41
N ILE A 61 -8.99 16.64 0.41
CA ILE A 61 -9.54 15.49 1.14
C ILE A 61 -9.84 14.29 0.22
N ARG A 62 -9.48 14.35 -1.07
CA ARG A 62 -9.82 13.27 -2.01
C ARG A 62 -9.00 12.03 -1.73
N HIS A 63 -9.67 10.90 -1.83
CA HIS A 63 -9.02 9.61 -1.68
C HIS A 63 -9.38 8.71 -2.85
N SER A 64 -8.59 7.65 -3.01
CA SER A 64 -8.81 6.67 -4.06
C SER A 64 -10.08 5.82 -3.89
N THR A 65 -10.69 5.89 -2.70
CA THR A 65 -11.98 5.28 -2.37
C THR A 65 -12.82 6.30 -1.62
N ALA A 66 -14.09 6.44 -1.98
CA ALA A 66 -14.98 7.43 -1.36
C ALA A 66 -15.31 7.07 0.10
N SER A 67 -15.26 5.78 0.43
CA SER A 67 -15.61 5.22 1.74
C SER A 67 -14.75 5.69 2.91
N ILE A 68 -13.54 6.16 2.64
CA ILE A 68 -12.63 6.62 3.69
C ILE A 68 -12.58 8.14 3.83
N ILE A 69 -13.27 8.89 2.96
CA ILE A 69 -13.24 10.35 3.01
C ILE A 69 -14.02 10.80 4.26
N GLU A 70 -13.33 11.53 5.14
CA GLU A 70 -13.92 12.19 6.30
C GLU A 70 -13.91 13.71 6.10
N GLU A 71 -14.96 14.38 6.58
CA GLU A 71 -15.07 15.83 6.50
C GLU A 71 -14.28 16.49 7.64
N SER A 72 -13.02 16.85 7.35
CA SER A 72 -12.18 17.64 8.24
C SER A 72 -12.70 19.07 8.47
N ALA A 73 -12.31 19.70 9.57
CA ALA A 73 -12.65 21.09 9.85
C ALA A 73 -11.98 22.07 8.88
N CYS A 74 -10.77 21.74 8.42
CA CYS A 74 -10.05 22.41 7.35
C CYS A 74 -8.99 21.47 6.77
N SER A 75 -8.57 21.76 5.54
CA SER A 75 -7.33 21.23 4.98
C SER A 75 -6.22 22.27 5.06
N VAL A 76 -4.99 21.80 5.16
CA VAL A 76 -3.78 22.62 5.17
C VAL A 76 -2.80 22.04 4.16
N GLU A 77 -2.36 22.88 3.23
CA GLU A 77 -1.30 22.57 2.29
C GLU A 77 0.01 23.23 2.76
N PRO A 78 0.88 22.53 3.52
CA PRO A 78 2.21 23.02 3.85
C PRO A 78 3.07 23.16 2.60
N GLY A 79 3.60 24.35 2.34
CA GLY A 79 4.52 24.66 1.23
C GLY A 79 6.00 24.58 1.59
N SER A 80 6.35 24.37 2.87
CA SER A 80 7.72 24.16 3.32
C SER A 80 7.78 23.31 4.58
N ALA A 81 8.96 22.76 4.89
CA ALA A 81 9.19 22.00 6.12
C ALA A 81 9.04 22.88 7.37
N GLU A 82 9.37 24.17 7.28
CA GLU A 82 9.21 25.14 8.35
C GLU A 82 7.74 25.44 8.66
N ASP A 83 6.89 25.58 7.64
CA ASP A 83 5.45 25.75 7.87
C ASP A 83 4.83 24.47 8.44
N LEU A 84 5.27 23.30 7.96
CA LEU A 84 4.84 22.01 8.52
C LEU A 84 5.26 21.85 9.99
N SER A 85 6.44 22.34 10.36
CA SER A 85 6.89 22.43 11.76
C SER A 85 5.94 23.26 12.62
N VAL A 86 5.55 24.45 12.15
CA VAL A 86 4.59 25.32 12.84
C VAL A 86 3.23 24.64 12.98
N ILE A 87 2.75 23.99 11.91
CA ILE A 87 1.49 23.22 11.91
C ILE A 87 1.53 22.12 12.98
N LEU A 88 2.56 21.28 12.99
CA LEU A 88 2.71 20.20 13.98
C LEU A 88 2.79 20.72 15.42
N CYS A 89 3.54 21.81 15.66
CA CYS A 89 3.60 22.45 16.98
C CYS A 89 2.21 22.94 17.43
N ILE A 90 1.43 23.53 16.52
CA ILE A 90 0.08 23.99 16.84
C ILE A 90 -0.81 22.79 17.18
N LEU A 91 -0.86 21.77 16.31
CA LEU A 91 -1.66 20.56 16.51
C LEU A 91 -1.31 19.85 17.82
N GLY A 92 -0.02 19.71 18.14
CA GLY A 92 0.44 19.17 19.41
C GLY A 92 0.00 20.00 20.61
N SER A 93 0.08 21.34 20.53
CA SER A 93 -0.32 22.24 21.61
C SER A 93 -1.83 22.30 21.85
N THR A 94 -2.64 22.14 20.79
CA THR A 94 -4.11 22.13 20.84
C THR A 94 -4.68 20.73 21.01
N ARG A 95 -3.81 19.71 20.99
CA ARG A 95 -4.17 18.29 20.95
C ARG A 95 -5.14 17.95 19.83
N THR A 96 -5.07 18.64 18.70
CA THR A 96 -6.05 18.46 17.61
C THR A 96 -5.70 17.22 16.78
N PRO A 97 -6.67 16.29 16.57
CA PRO A 97 -6.46 15.16 15.66
C PRO A 97 -6.20 15.64 14.25
N PHE A 98 -5.35 14.90 13.55
CA PHE A 98 -5.03 15.22 12.17
C PHE A 98 -4.83 13.96 11.35
N ALA A 99 -4.82 14.12 10.03
CA ALA A 99 -4.36 13.09 9.13
C ALA A 99 -3.36 13.68 8.14
N VAL A 100 -2.48 12.82 7.62
CA VAL A 100 -1.46 13.21 6.66
C VAL A 100 -1.72 12.45 5.38
N GLU A 101 -1.89 13.18 4.30
CA GLU A 101 -2.16 12.62 2.99
C GLU A 101 -1.04 12.94 2.01
N GLY A 102 -0.38 11.88 1.54
CA GLY A 102 0.52 11.94 0.38
C GLY A 102 -0.26 11.76 -0.93
N GLY A 103 -0.68 10.51 -1.20
CA GLY A 103 -1.40 10.14 -2.42
C GLY A 103 -2.76 9.45 -2.22
N GLY A 104 -3.35 9.54 -1.02
CA GLY A 104 -4.73 9.11 -0.76
C GLY A 104 -5.10 7.64 -1.05
N ARG A 105 -4.14 6.71 -1.02
CA ARG A 105 -4.31 5.32 -1.51
C ARG A 105 -4.59 4.23 -0.45
N THR A 106 -4.54 4.56 0.83
CA THR A 106 -4.99 3.64 1.89
C THR A 106 -6.50 3.41 1.77
N THR A 107 -6.97 2.27 2.27
CA THR A 107 -8.41 1.95 2.42
C THR A 107 -8.84 1.87 3.87
N ASN A 108 -7.92 2.01 4.82
CA ASN A 108 -8.26 2.04 6.24
C ASN A 108 -8.88 3.41 6.61
N PRO A 109 -10.13 3.45 7.11
CA PRO A 109 -10.73 4.69 7.59
C PRO A 109 -9.91 5.33 8.72
N GLY A 110 -9.84 6.67 8.74
CA GLY A 110 -9.11 7.42 9.77
C GLY A 110 -7.59 7.31 9.71
N PHE A 111 -7.01 6.79 8.61
CA PHE A 111 -5.55 6.69 8.44
C PHE A 111 -4.96 7.93 7.77
N SER A 112 -5.43 8.24 6.55
CA SER A 112 -5.06 9.46 5.81
C SER A 112 -6.21 10.46 5.70
N SER A 113 -7.31 10.22 6.41
CA SER A 113 -8.47 11.10 6.52
C SER A 113 -8.81 11.34 7.99
N THR A 114 -9.53 12.42 8.28
CA THR A 114 -9.92 12.80 9.64
C THR A 114 -11.10 13.77 9.66
N THR A 115 -11.80 13.85 10.78
CA THR A 115 -12.70 14.97 11.10
C THR A 115 -12.00 16.18 11.71
N GLY A 116 -10.71 16.06 12.05
CA GLY A 116 -9.87 17.12 12.60
C GLY A 116 -9.26 18.04 11.53
N VAL A 117 -7.93 18.09 11.45
CA VAL A 117 -7.20 18.86 10.42
C VAL A 117 -6.58 17.93 9.38
N GLN A 118 -6.94 18.11 8.11
CA GLN A 118 -6.32 17.37 7.00
C GLN A 118 -5.02 18.05 6.56
N ILE A 119 -3.87 17.37 6.65
CA ILE A 119 -2.61 17.85 6.09
C ILE A 119 -2.44 17.23 4.70
N ALA A 120 -2.64 18.03 3.66
CA ALA A 120 -2.47 17.64 2.27
C ALA A 120 -1.06 17.99 1.79
N MET A 121 -0.22 16.99 1.50
CA MET A 121 1.19 17.20 1.15
C MET A 121 1.40 17.68 -0.30
N THR A 122 0.34 18.12 -0.99
CA THR A 122 0.26 18.44 -2.43
C THR A 122 1.30 19.43 -2.94
N ARG A 123 1.83 20.30 -2.07
CA ARG A 123 2.89 21.27 -2.40
C ARG A 123 4.30 20.70 -2.35
N PHE A 124 4.52 19.58 -1.68
CA PHE A 124 5.77 18.82 -1.76
C PHE A 124 5.78 17.96 -3.04
N ASN A 125 5.84 18.62 -4.19
CA ASN A 125 5.62 18.03 -5.51
C ASN A 125 6.83 18.11 -6.45
N GLU A 126 8.03 18.33 -5.91
CA GLU A 126 9.24 18.44 -6.71
C GLU A 126 9.89 17.07 -6.98
N THR A 127 10.45 16.90 -8.17
CA THR A 127 11.36 15.79 -8.52
C THR A 127 12.65 16.42 -9.04
N LYS A 128 13.71 16.40 -8.23
CA LYS A 128 14.98 17.07 -8.52
C LYS A 128 16.10 16.05 -8.63
N VAL A 129 16.64 15.90 -9.84
CA VAL A 129 17.70 14.94 -10.14
C VAL A 129 19.05 15.50 -9.72
N ASN A 130 19.81 14.70 -8.96
CA ASN A 130 21.15 15.00 -8.51
C ASN A 130 22.13 14.10 -9.28
N SER A 131 22.50 14.53 -10.50
CA SER A 131 23.27 13.72 -11.45
C SER A 131 24.64 13.28 -10.91
N ASP A 132 25.31 14.14 -10.14
CA ASP A 132 26.65 13.88 -9.61
C ASP A 132 26.66 12.73 -8.58
N SER A 133 25.57 12.55 -7.84
CA SER A 133 25.42 11.52 -6.81
C SER A 133 24.63 10.30 -7.27
N GLY A 134 24.09 10.29 -8.50
CA GLY A 134 23.22 9.21 -8.98
C GLY A 134 21.94 9.07 -8.14
N THR A 135 21.39 10.20 -7.67
CA THR A 135 20.19 10.24 -6.83
C THR A 135 19.14 11.21 -7.37
N VAL A 136 17.93 11.12 -6.83
CA VAL A 136 16.83 12.05 -7.09
C VAL A 136 16.12 12.37 -5.78
N ASP A 137 15.88 13.66 -5.54
CA ASP A 137 15.03 14.13 -4.46
C ASP A 137 13.58 14.17 -4.96
N VAL A 138 12.68 13.55 -4.21
CA VAL A 138 11.26 13.39 -4.55
C VAL A 138 10.43 13.89 -3.38
N GLY A 139 9.54 14.84 -3.65
CA GLY A 139 8.60 15.38 -2.67
C GLY A 139 7.58 14.34 -2.19
N ALA A 140 7.23 14.39 -0.91
CA ALA A 140 6.37 13.40 -0.27
C ALA A 140 4.90 13.42 -0.73
N GLY A 141 4.46 14.52 -1.35
CA GLY A 141 3.12 14.66 -1.91
C GLY A 141 2.96 14.09 -3.32
N LEU A 142 4.02 13.55 -3.91
CA LEU A 142 3.95 12.99 -5.25
C LEU A 142 3.34 11.59 -5.28
N ASN A 143 2.67 11.30 -6.39
CA ASN A 143 2.44 9.93 -6.86
C ASN A 143 3.60 9.48 -7.75
N TRP A 144 3.72 8.19 -7.99
CA TRP A 144 4.80 7.65 -8.85
C TRP A 144 4.70 8.08 -10.31
N ASP A 145 3.52 8.45 -10.80
CA ASP A 145 3.28 8.85 -12.19
C ASP A 145 4.15 10.06 -12.62
N PRO A 146 4.06 11.24 -11.98
CA PRO A 146 4.92 12.38 -12.32
C PRO A 146 6.41 12.09 -12.11
N VAL A 147 6.77 11.27 -11.11
CA VAL A 147 8.17 10.90 -10.84
C VAL A 147 8.74 10.11 -12.01
N TYR A 148 8.06 9.05 -12.44
CA TYR A 148 8.48 8.25 -13.58
C TYR A 148 8.45 9.05 -14.88
N GLN A 149 7.48 9.94 -15.06
CA GLN A 149 7.43 10.81 -16.23
C GLN A 149 8.68 11.71 -16.33
N THR A 150 9.07 12.35 -15.23
CA THR A 150 10.25 13.22 -15.18
C THR A 150 11.54 12.44 -15.44
N LEU A 151 11.69 11.26 -14.82
CA LEU A 151 12.90 10.45 -14.96
C LEU A 151 13.03 9.78 -16.33
N ALA A 152 11.91 9.35 -16.92
CA ALA A 152 11.90 8.73 -18.24
C ALA A 152 12.43 9.68 -19.33
N ALA A 153 12.18 10.99 -19.20
CA ALA A 153 12.67 12.01 -20.14
C ALA A 153 14.21 12.08 -20.23
N ILE A 154 14.93 11.57 -19.22
CA ILE A 154 16.39 11.54 -19.15
C ILE A 154 16.95 10.12 -19.06
N GLY A 155 16.15 9.10 -19.38
CA GLY A 155 16.58 7.69 -19.40
C GLY A 155 16.89 7.11 -18.03
N LEU A 156 16.24 7.61 -16.97
CA LEU A 156 16.38 7.12 -15.59
C LEU A 156 15.05 6.57 -15.06
N THR A 157 15.14 5.81 -13.97
CA THR A 157 14.02 5.40 -13.13
C THR A 157 14.44 5.27 -11.66
N VAL A 158 13.48 4.94 -10.80
CA VAL A 158 13.65 4.55 -9.39
C VAL A 158 12.86 3.28 -9.11
N ALA A 159 13.21 2.54 -8.04
CA ALA A 159 12.44 1.38 -7.60
C ALA A 159 11.20 1.82 -6.79
N GLY A 160 10.18 2.34 -7.48
CA GLY A 160 8.94 2.83 -6.86
C GLY A 160 7.76 1.87 -7.00
N GLY A 161 6.54 2.41 -6.95
CA GLY A 161 5.30 1.66 -7.08
C GLY A 161 5.07 1.05 -8.47
N ARG A 162 4.22 0.03 -8.52
CA ARG A 162 3.89 -0.75 -9.73
C ARG A 162 2.82 -0.11 -10.61
N ILE A 163 1.86 0.60 -10.01
CA ILE A 163 0.68 1.13 -10.70
C ILE A 163 0.52 2.65 -10.55
N PRO A 164 -0.06 3.32 -11.56
CA PRO A 164 -0.52 4.71 -11.52
C PRO A 164 -1.36 5.06 -10.28
N GLY A 165 -1.25 6.31 -9.83
CA GLY A 165 -2.05 6.87 -8.75
C GLY A 165 -1.61 6.49 -7.34
N VAL A 166 -0.49 5.80 -7.19
CA VAL A 166 0.05 5.41 -5.87
C VAL A 166 1.03 6.46 -5.35
N GLY A 167 0.80 6.93 -4.13
CA GLY A 167 1.64 7.91 -3.44
C GLY A 167 3.03 7.40 -3.07
N VAL A 168 4.05 8.24 -3.24
CA VAL A 168 5.46 7.97 -2.93
C VAL A 168 5.64 7.69 -1.43
N ALA A 169 5.09 8.56 -0.58
CA ALA A 169 5.35 8.51 0.86
C ALA A 169 4.82 7.22 1.51
N GLY A 170 3.55 6.89 1.31
CA GLY A 170 2.94 5.67 1.89
C GLY A 170 3.62 4.40 1.39
N THR A 171 3.89 4.33 0.08
CA THR A 171 4.60 3.18 -0.52
C THR A 171 5.97 2.98 0.13
N THR A 172 6.76 4.06 0.20
CA THR A 172 8.15 4.00 0.68
C THR A 172 8.22 3.74 2.17
N LEU A 173 7.43 4.45 2.98
CA LEU A 173 7.49 4.34 4.45
C LEU A 173 6.88 3.04 4.98
N GLY A 174 6.10 2.31 4.17
CA GLY A 174 5.59 0.98 4.51
C GLY A 174 6.43 -0.19 3.98
N GLY A 175 7.40 0.04 3.10
CA GLY A 175 8.14 -1.02 2.42
C GLY A 175 8.38 -0.69 0.95
N GLY A 176 7.36 -0.93 0.16
CA GLY A 176 7.32 -0.66 -1.28
C GLY A 176 7.74 -1.88 -2.09
N TYR A 177 6.76 -2.70 -2.47
CA TYR A 177 6.92 -3.70 -3.52
C TYR A 177 6.59 -3.08 -4.88
N GLY A 178 7.39 -3.38 -5.89
CA GLY A 178 7.23 -2.84 -7.25
C GLY A 178 7.92 -3.67 -8.32
N LEU A 179 7.95 -3.12 -9.54
CA LEU A 179 8.46 -3.80 -10.74
C LEU A 179 9.94 -4.17 -10.67
N LEU A 180 10.71 -3.38 -9.93
CA LEU A 180 12.16 -3.52 -9.83
C LEU A 180 12.61 -4.18 -8.52
N THR A 181 11.66 -4.69 -7.72
CA THR A 181 11.98 -5.22 -6.38
C THR A 181 12.96 -6.38 -6.40
N SER A 182 12.83 -7.29 -7.36
CA SER A 182 13.78 -8.40 -7.52
C SER A 182 15.21 -7.91 -7.85
N GLN A 183 15.36 -6.75 -8.50
CA GLN A 183 16.66 -6.20 -8.91
C GLN A 183 17.32 -5.32 -7.83
N TYR A 184 16.52 -4.56 -7.07
CA TYR A 184 17.05 -3.51 -6.19
C TYR A 184 16.50 -3.53 -4.76
N GLY A 185 15.67 -4.50 -4.40
CA GLY A 185 15.02 -4.59 -3.09
C GLY A 185 13.73 -3.79 -2.99
N LEU A 186 13.23 -3.61 -1.77
CA LEU A 186 12.04 -2.78 -1.55
C LEU A 186 12.34 -1.32 -1.90
N THR A 187 11.30 -0.51 -2.15
CA THR A 187 11.47 0.94 -2.38
C THR A 187 12.29 1.60 -1.28
N LEU A 188 12.03 1.25 -0.01
CA LEU A 188 12.81 1.74 1.14
C LEU A 188 14.31 1.37 1.06
N ASP A 189 14.70 0.33 0.33
CA ASP A 189 16.10 -0.11 0.21
C ASP A 189 16.91 0.80 -0.71
N THR A 190 16.22 1.53 -1.57
CA THR A 190 16.81 2.48 -2.52
C THR A 190 16.88 3.90 -1.99
N VAL A 191 16.31 4.17 -0.82
CA VAL A 191 16.41 5.48 -0.15
C VAL A 191 17.80 5.66 0.47
N THR A 192 18.35 6.86 0.31
CA THR A 192 19.63 7.30 0.86
C THR A 192 19.50 8.43 1.87
N GLY A 193 18.34 9.11 1.91
CA GLY A 193 18.05 10.15 2.88
C GLY A 193 16.58 10.53 2.94
N TYR A 194 16.16 11.09 4.07
CA TYR A 194 14.84 11.67 4.30
C TYR A 194 14.99 13.09 4.85
N GLU A 195 14.16 14.03 4.40
CA GLU A 195 13.90 15.26 5.16
C GLU A 195 12.63 15.04 5.98
N LEU A 196 12.75 15.20 7.30
CA LEU A 196 11.72 14.84 8.27
C LEU A 196 11.43 16.03 9.18
N VAL A 197 10.15 16.31 9.38
CA VAL A 197 9.68 17.19 10.45
C VAL A 197 9.29 16.33 11.65
N LEU A 198 10.05 16.46 12.73
CA LEU A 198 9.83 15.73 13.97
C LEU A 198 8.58 16.23 14.70
N PRO A 199 8.01 15.44 15.63
CA PRO A 199 6.79 15.80 16.36
C PRO A 199 6.91 17.10 17.18
N ASN A 200 8.14 17.46 17.59
CA ASN A 200 8.44 18.72 18.27
C ASN A 200 8.66 19.92 17.32
N GLY A 201 8.46 19.73 16.01
CA GLY A 201 8.67 20.73 14.96
C GLY A 201 10.12 20.86 14.45
N THR A 202 11.08 20.07 14.93
CA THR A 202 12.45 20.15 14.41
C THR A 202 12.53 19.55 13.00
N VAL A 203 13.11 20.28 12.04
CA VAL A 203 13.40 19.76 10.69
C VAL A 203 14.78 19.11 10.71
N VAL A 204 14.87 17.85 10.30
CA VAL A 204 16.12 17.08 10.27
C VAL A 204 16.29 16.35 8.94
N ASN A 205 17.54 16.12 8.54
CA ASN A 205 17.87 15.19 7.47
C ASN A 205 18.30 13.87 8.13
N VAL A 206 17.60 12.78 7.80
CA VAL A 206 17.86 11.44 8.33
C VAL A 206 18.59 10.63 7.29
N THR A 207 19.75 10.08 7.65
CA THR A 207 20.54 9.16 6.84
C THR A 207 20.80 7.85 7.60
N SER A 208 21.60 6.94 7.05
CA SER A 208 22.01 5.73 7.76
C SER A 208 22.82 5.98 9.05
N GLU A 209 23.32 7.20 9.27
CA GLU A 209 24.00 7.58 10.50
C GLU A 209 23.03 7.77 11.68
N ASP A 210 21.75 8.04 11.40
CA ASP A 210 20.68 8.27 12.37
C ASP A 210 19.95 6.95 12.71
N GLU A 211 20.68 5.98 13.27
CA GLU A 211 20.30 4.54 13.32
C GLU A 211 18.81 4.27 13.64
N ASP A 212 18.28 4.88 14.70
CA ASP A 212 16.91 4.61 15.16
C ASP A 212 15.84 5.25 14.27
N LEU A 213 16.04 6.49 13.82
CA LEU A 213 15.13 7.15 12.87
C LEU A 213 15.19 6.48 11.50
N TRP A 214 16.39 6.14 11.04
CA TRP A 214 16.62 5.41 9.81
C TRP A 214 15.90 4.07 9.80
N PHE A 215 16.01 3.31 10.89
CA PHE A 215 15.30 2.06 11.08
C PHE A 215 13.78 2.26 11.07
N GLY A 216 13.27 3.23 11.83
CA GLY A 216 11.84 3.50 12.00
C GLY A 216 11.13 3.93 10.72
N LEU A 217 11.72 4.87 9.95
CA LEU A 217 11.14 5.37 8.70
C LEU A 217 11.09 4.30 7.60
N ARG A 218 11.90 3.25 7.70
CA ARG A 218 11.95 2.13 6.76
C ARG A 218 10.94 1.06 7.16
N GLY A 219 9.65 1.34 7.00
CA GLY A 219 8.54 0.40 7.23
C GLY A 219 7.57 0.79 8.34
N GLY A 220 7.93 1.74 9.21
CA GLY A 220 7.12 2.16 10.36
C GLY A 220 6.13 3.31 10.07
N LEU A 221 5.97 3.70 8.80
CA LEU A 221 4.98 4.69 8.35
C LEU A 221 5.14 6.05 9.07
N ASN A 222 4.04 6.70 9.43
CA ASN A 222 4.01 8.09 9.93
C ASN A 222 4.27 8.24 11.44
N ASN A 223 4.81 7.24 12.13
CA ASN A 223 4.90 7.25 13.59
C ASN A 223 6.00 8.17 14.18
N PHE A 224 6.95 8.61 13.36
CA PHE A 224 8.17 9.29 13.83
C PHE A 224 8.26 10.76 13.39
N GLY A 225 7.21 11.27 12.75
CA GLY A 225 7.15 12.60 12.15
C GLY A 225 6.59 12.55 10.73
N ILE A 226 6.68 13.68 10.02
CA ILE A 226 6.20 13.78 8.63
C ILE A 226 7.38 14.00 7.70
N VAL A 227 7.60 13.07 6.77
CA VAL A 227 8.62 13.19 5.74
C VAL A 227 8.13 14.16 4.66
N THR A 228 8.97 15.13 4.29
CA THR A 228 8.70 16.12 3.24
C THR A 228 9.39 15.77 1.92
N LYS A 229 10.55 15.09 1.99
CA LYS A 229 11.38 14.73 0.84
C LYS A 229 12.08 13.39 1.06
N PHE A 230 12.14 12.59 0.00
CA PHE A 230 12.89 11.34 -0.07
C PHE A 230 14.03 11.47 -1.08
N THR A 231 15.23 11.02 -0.75
CA THR A 231 16.35 10.95 -1.69
C THR A 231 16.57 9.50 -2.13
N PHE A 232 16.21 9.17 -3.36
CA PHE A 232 16.32 7.81 -3.93
C PHE A 232 17.56 7.66 -4.81
N LYS A 233 18.14 6.46 -4.87
CA LYS A 233 19.07 6.06 -5.95
C LYS A 233 18.33 6.01 -7.28
N THR A 234 18.96 6.48 -8.35
CA THR A 234 18.44 6.36 -9.71
C THR A 234 19.13 5.23 -10.47
N TYR A 235 18.42 4.67 -11.45
CA TYR A 235 18.91 3.59 -12.30
C TYR A 235 18.70 3.94 -13.76
N PRO A 236 19.64 3.63 -14.66
CA PRO A 236 19.41 3.72 -16.10
C PRO A 236 18.21 2.86 -16.51
N GLN A 237 17.30 3.43 -17.29
CA GLN A 237 16.10 2.74 -17.72
C GLN A 237 15.86 2.94 -19.22
N GLY A 238 15.71 1.81 -19.92
CA GLY A 238 15.33 1.76 -21.32
C GLY A 238 13.94 1.16 -21.51
N ASN A 239 13.72 0.62 -22.70
CA ASN A 239 12.50 -0.10 -23.01
C ASN A 239 12.38 -1.39 -22.19
N VAL A 240 11.15 -1.69 -21.80
CA VAL A 240 10.74 -2.90 -21.10
C VAL A 240 9.80 -3.70 -21.98
N TRP A 241 9.73 -4.99 -21.75
CA TRP A 241 8.76 -5.87 -22.38
C TRP A 241 7.72 -6.28 -21.35
N GLY A 242 6.45 -6.20 -21.68
CA GLY A 242 5.40 -6.53 -20.73
C GLY A 242 4.02 -6.19 -21.23
N GLY A 243 3.04 -6.44 -20.36
CA GLY A 243 1.64 -6.10 -20.57
C GLY A 243 0.76 -6.99 -19.71
N ALA A 244 -0.52 -7.06 -20.03
CA ALA A 244 -1.48 -7.91 -19.33
C ALA A 244 -2.15 -8.86 -20.32
N ARG A 245 -2.27 -10.15 -19.95
CA ARG A 245 -3.09 -11.13 -20.69
C ARG A 245 -4.18 -11.67 -19.79
N LEU A 246 -5.38 -11.83 -20.35
CA LEU A 246 -6.55 -12.38 -19.69
C LEU A 246 -6.71 -13.86 -20.05
N TYR A 247 -7.13 -14.66 -19.08
CA TYR A 247 -7.31 -16.09 -19.23
C TYR A 247 -8.63 -16.55 -18.59
N ALA A 248 -9.26 -17.52 -19.24
CA ALA A 248 -10.45 -18.18 -18.69
C ALA A 248 -10.11 -19.01 -17.45
N ALA A 249 -11.08 -19.19 -16.55
CA ALA A 249 -10.95 -20.04 -15.37
C ALA A 249 -10.48 -21.48 -15.70
N SER A 250 -10.82 -22.00 -16.89
CA SER A 250 -10.39 -23.33 -17.36
C SER A 250 -8.88 -23.47 -17.57
N GLN A 251 -8.11 -22.38 -17.55
CA GLN A 251 -6.65 -22.39 -17.65
C GLN A 251 -5.95 -22.53 -16.28
N GLN A 252 -6.68 -22.67 -15.18
CA GLN A 252 -6.15 -22.72 -13.81
C GLN A 252 -4.93 -23.64 -13.67
N ASP A 253 -5.02 -24.89 -14.13
CA ASP A 253 -3.92 -25.87 -13.96
C ASP A 253 -2.67 -25.49 -14.74
N ALA A 254 -2.83 -24.94 -15.95
CA ALA A 254 -1.72 -24.46 -16.76
C ALA A 254 -1.06 -23.23 -16.13
N ILE A 255 -1.86 -22.29 -15.62
CA ILE A 255 -1.37 -21.10 -14.92
C ILE A 255 -0.65 -21.48 -13.63
N LYS A 256 -1.22 -22.41 -12.85
CA LYS A 256 -0.60 -22.96 -11.63
C LYS A 256 0.76 -23.56 -11.97
N ALA A 257 0.83 -24.46 -12.96
CA ALA A 257 2.10 -25.07 -13.37
C ALA A 257 3.14 -24.03 -13.82
N ALA A 258 2.73 -23.03 -14.61
CA ALA A 258 3.62 -21.96 -15.07
C ALA A 258 4.12 -21.09 -13.91
N LEU A 259 3.24 -20.69 -12.97
CA LEU A 259 3.62 -19.92 -11.78
C LEU A 259 4.61 -20.68 -10.89
N LEU A 260 4.35 -21.97 -10.65
CA LEU A 260 5.21 -22.79 -9.81
C LEU A 260 6.62 -22.95 -10.39
N LYS A 261 6.74 -22.98 -11.73
CA LYS A 261 8.03 -22.99 -12.42
C LYS A 261 8.67 -21.60 -12.45
N PHE A 262 7.89 -20.54 -12.68
CA PHE A 262 8.36 -19.16 -12.72
C PHE A 262 8.91 -18.70 -11.36
N GLN A 263 8.33 -19.08 -10.22
CA GLN A 263 8.92 -18.64 -8.93
C GLN A 263 10.34 -19.21 -8.67
N GLN A 264 10.75 -20.24 -9.42
CA GLN A 264 12.04 -20.93 -9.26
C GLN A 264 13.14 -20.36 -10.19
N GLN A 265 12.81 -19.42 -11.08
CA GLN A 265 13.86 -18.76 -11.87
C GLN A 265 14.65 -17.75 -11.03
N ASN A 266 15.85 -17.41 -11.51
CA ASN A 266 16.77 -16.45 -10.88
C ASN A 266 17.02 -15.18 -11.72
N ASP A 267 16.29 -15.01 -12.82
CA ASP A 267 16.27 -13.78 -13.62
C ASP A 267 15.54 -12.67 -12.85
N THR A 268 16.32 -11.84 -12.17
CA THR A 268 15.82 -10.72 -11.37
C THR A 268 15.14 -9.64 -12.22
N LYS A 269 15.31 -9.65 -13.54
CA LYS A 269 14.68 -8.67 -14.45
C LYS A 269 13.22 -9.03 -14.75
N ALA A 270 12.82 -10.28 -14.46
CA ALA A 270 11.50 -10.80 -14.75
C ALA A 270 10.57 -10.71 -13.53
N GLU A 271 9.37 -10.17 -13.73
CA GLU A 271 8.25 -10.20 -12.78
C GLU A 271 6.99 -10.71 -13.50
N ALA A 272 6.22 -11.56 -12.82
CA ALA A 272 4.88 -11.94 -13.25
C ALA A 272 3.93 -11.90 -12.05
N SER A 273 2.88 -11.08 -12.12
CA SER A 273 1.81 -11.08 -11.11
C SER A 273 0.61 -11.85 -11.66
N VAL A 274 0.21 -12.92 -10.97
CA VAL A 274 -0.99 -13.69 -11.31
C VAL A 274 -2.14 -13.13 -10.48
N SER A 275 -2.98 -12.31 -11.11
CA SER A 275 -4.22 -11.82 -10.54
C SER A 275 -5.38 -12.76 -10.83
N MET A 276 -6.23 -12.95 -9.83
CA MET A 276 -7.45 -13.73 -9.87
C MET A 276 -8.58 -12.79 -9.48
N SER A 277 -9.65 -12.71 -10.27
CA SER A 277 -10.78 -11.83 -9.94
C SER A 277 -12.11 -12.54 -10.13
N TYR A 278 -13.02 -12.28 -9.18
CA TYR A 278 -14.43 -12.64 -9.28
C TYR A 278 -15.26 -11.37 -9.30
N THR A 279 -15.89 -11.09 -10.43
CA THR A 279 -16.74 -9.91 -10.62
C THR A 279 -17.91 -10.26 -11.53
N SER A 280 -19.09 -9.69 -11.26
CA SER A 280 -20.30 -9.92 -12.08
C SER A 280 -20.62 -11.41 -12.30
N GLY A 281 -20.38 -12.25 -11.28
CA GLY A 281 -20.61 -13.70 -11.37
C GLY A 281 -19.60 -14.48 -12.21
N LYS A 282 -18.46 -13.88 -12.58
CA LYS A 282 -17.44 -14.49 -13.44
C LYS A 282 -16.10 -14.52 -12.73
N PHE A 283 -15.45 -15.69 -12.80
CA PHE A 283 -14.08 -15.88 -12.37
C PHE A 283 -13.13 -15.82 -13.57
N LEU A 284 -12.07 -15.01 -13.47
CA LEU A 284 -11.03 -14.90 -14.50
C LEU A 284 -9.64 -14.75 -13.89
N PHE A 285 -8.63 -15.05 -14.70
CA PHE A 285 -7.23 -14.76 -14.39
C PHE A 285 -6.73 -13.62 -15.27
N THR A 286 -5.91 -12.74 -14.70
CA THR A 286 -5.11 -11.76 -15.42
C THR A 286 -3.66 -11.95 -15.02
N ILE A 287 -2.75 -12.08 -15.98
CA ILE A 287 -1.32 -12.13 -15.70
C ILE A 287 -0.68 -10.86 -16.22
N PHE A 288 -0.04 -10.12 -15.32
CA PHE A 288 0.78 -8.96 -15.64
C PHE A 288 2.22 -9.41 -15.79
N TYR A 289 2.82 -9.11 -16.94
CA TYR A 289 4.19 -9.47 -17.29
C TYR A 289 5.05 -8.22 -17.28
N PHE A 290 6.23 -8.31 -16.67
CA PHE A 290 7.22 -7.25 -16.73
C PHE A 290 8.62 -7.83 -16.90
N TYR A 291 9.35 -7.35 -17.90
CA TYR A 291 10.75 -7.65 -18.07
C TYR A 291 11.53 -6.36 -18.25
N ASP A 292 12.50 -6.12 -17.37
CA ASP A 292 13.40 -4.98 -17.49
C ASP A 292 14.38 -5.17 -18.65
N GLY A 293 13.91 -4.89 -19.85
CA GLY A 293 14.64 -5.03 -21.09
C GLY A 293 13.70 -5.24 -22.28
N PRO A 294 14.17 -5.06 -23.51
CA PRO A 294 13.29 -5.08 -24.67
C PRO A 294 12.79 -6.48 -25.05
N THR A 295 13.44 -7.55 -24.57
CA THR A 295 13.11 -8.94 -24.93
C THR A 295 13.48 -9.91 -23.80
N PRO A 296 12.52 -10.69 -23.28
CA PRO A 296 12.78 -11.70 -22.25
C PRO A 296 13.47 -12.94 -22.84
N SER A 297 14.27 -13.65 -22.02
CA SER A 297 14.98 -14.87 -22.43
C SER A 297 14.19 -16.15 -22.08
N GLY A 298 13.04 -16.37 -22.71
CA GLY A 298 12.23 -17.58 -22.55
C GLY A 298 11.58 -17.77 -21.16
N VAL A 299 11.82 -16.84 -20.23
CA VAL A 299 11.33 -16.89 -18.84
C VAL A 299 9.80 -16.97 -18.72
N TYR A 300 9.09 -16.57 -19.78
CA TYR A 300 7.62 -16.59 -19.86
C TYR A 300 7.07 -17.68 -20.77
N ASP A 301 7.88 -18.59 -21.32
CA ASP A 301 7.43 -19.52 -22.36
C ASP A 301 6.22 -20.36 -21.93
N ASP A 302 6.22 -20.88 -20.70
CA ASP A 302 5.10 -21.69 -20.18
C ASP A 302 3.83 -20.85 -20.03
N PHE A 303 3.93 -19.59 -19.60
CA PHE A 303 2.79 -18.67 -19.56
C PHE A 303 2.33 -18.30 -20.97
N LEU A 304 3.25 -18.05 -21.89
CA LEU A 304 2.94 -17.59 -23.24
C LEU A 304 2.26 -18.67 -24.08
N ALA A 305 2.55 -19.95 -23.80
CA ALA A 305 1.91 -21.10 -24.42
C ALA A 305 0.43 -21.29 -24.02
N ILE A 306 -0.04 -20.62 -22.95
CA ILE A 306 -1.43 -20.69 -22.51
C ILE A 306 -2.31 -19.84 -23.45
N ASN A 307 -3.45 -20.41 -23.85
CA ASN A 307 -4.43 -19.71 -24.67
C ASN A 307 -5.09 -18.57 -23.87
N SER A 308 -4.73 -17.32 -24.19
CA SER A 308 -5.38 -16.14 -23.61
C SER A 308 -6.69 -15.81 -24.31
N THR A 309 -7.65 -15.31 -23.57
CA THR A 309 -8.92 -14.78 -24.08
C THR A 309 -8.83 -13.30 -24.47
N GLY A 310 -7.76 -12.60 -24.08
CA GLY A 310 -7.53 -11.21 -24.44
C GLY A 310 -6.22 -10.66 -23.86
N GLY A 311 -6.00 -9.36 -24.08
CA GLY A 311 -4.78 -8.67 -23.66
C GLY A 311 -3.59 -8.93 -24.58
N ASN A 312 -2.51 -8.21 -24.34
CA ASN A 312 -1.28 -8.29 -25.13
C ASN A 312 -0.05 -8.01 -24.27
N VAL A 313 1.11 -8.33 -24.84
CA VAL A 313 2.42 -7.97 -24.33
C VAL A 313 3.20 -7.34 -25.47
N SER A 314 3.93 -6.27 -25.18
CA SER A 314 4.74 -5.55 -26.16
C SER A 314 5.94 -4.88 -25.51
N THR A 315 6.87 -4.42 -26.33
CA THR A 315 8.01 -3.63 -25.88
C THR A 315 7.63 -2.16 -25.92
N ASN A 316 7.69 -1.47 -24.78
CA ASN A 316 7.42 -0.04 -24.66
C ASN A 316 8.49 0.63 -23.79
N SER A 317 8.44 1.95 -23.63
CA SER A 317 9.20 2.61 -22.56
C SER A 317 8.70 2.12 -21.19
N PHE A 318 9.54 2.20 -20.16
CA PHE A 318 9.12 1.85 -18.78
C PHE A 318 7.88 2.64 -18.35
N TYR A 319 7.84 3.94 -18.66
CA TYR A 319 6.72 4.81 -18.30
C TYR A 319 5.43 4.43 -19.04
N ASP A 320 5.48 4.16 -20.34
CA ASP A 320 4.29 3.73 -21.10
C ASP A 320 3.78 2.36 -20.63
N TYR A 321 4.68 1.44 -20.29
CA TYR A 321 4.30 0.18 -19.66
C TYR A 321 3.60 0.43 -18.31
N PHE A 322 4.19 1.24 -17.43
CA PHE A 322 3.61 1.59 -16.14
C PHE A 322 2.19 2.16 -16.28
N LEU A 323 1.97 3.06 -17.24
CA LEU A 323 0.65 3.60 -17.55
C LEU A 323 -0.33 2.53 -18.07
N SER A 324 0.16 1.54 -18.82
CA SER A 324 -0.68 0.51 -19.44
C SER A 324 -1.21 -0.55 -18.47
N VAL A 325 -0.57 -0.75 -17.33
CA VAL A 325 -0.93 -1.78 -16.35
C VAL A 325 -1.74 -1.25 -15.16
N GLY A 326 -2.01 0.05 -15.12
CA GLY A 326 -2.90 0.67 -14.14
C GLY A 326 -4.37 0.42 -14.48
N PRO A 327 -5.25 0.23 -13.48
CA PRO A 327 -6.68 0.08 -13.71
C PRO A 327 -7.34 1.35 -14.25
N GLN A 328 -6.63 2.49 -14.25
CA GLN A 328 -7.20 3.80 -14.53
C GLN A 328 -6.20 4.71 -15.28
N PRO A 329 -6.67 5.64 -16.13
CA PRO A 329 -5.82 6.69 -16.68
C PRO A 329 -5.24 7.58 -15.56
N PRO A 330 -4.08 8.22 -15.76
CA PRO A 330 -3.49 9.16 -14.81
C PRO A 330 -4.52 10.18 -14.31
N GLY A 331 -4.72 10.27 -13.00
CA GLY A 331 -5.64 11.22 -12.36
C GLY A 331 -7.09 10.74 -12.17
N ALA A 332 -7.45 9.52 -12.55
CA ALA A 332 -8.74 8.92 -12.18
C ALA A 332 -8.65 8.32 -10.76
N PHE A 333 -8.93 9.16 -9.76
CA PHE A 333 -8.91 8.78 -8.35
C PHE A 333 -10.20 8.07 -7.88
N GLU A 334 -11.33 8.26 -8.56
CA GLU A 334 -12.63 7.75 -8.11
C GLU A 334 -13.19 6.75 -9.11
N SER A 335 -12.88 5.47 -8.92
CA SER A 335 -13.53 4.39 -9.70
C SER A 335 -14.34 3.42 -8.84
N VAL A 336 -14.12 3.42 -7.53
CA VAL A 336 -14.78 2.49 -6.61
C VAL A 336 -15.36 3.26 -5.43
N ALA A 337 -16.65 3.03 -5.15
CA ALA A 337 -17.33 3.67 -4.03
C ALA A 337 -16.72 3.21 -2.69
N PHE A 338 -16.43 1.92 -2.56
CA PHE A 338 -15.82 1.33 -1.38
C PHE A 338 -14.82 0.24 -1.80
N ALA A 339 -13.62 0.24 -1.21
CA ALA A 339 -12.72 -0.90 -1.29
C ALA A 339 -11.96 -1.07 0.02
N ASP A 340 -11.61 -2.31 0.34
CA ASP A 340 -10.74 -2.69 1.44
C ASP A 340 -9.62 -3.58 0.92
N PHE A 341 -8.42 -3.44 1.51
CA PHE A 341 -7.30 -4.31 1.25
C PHE A 341 -7.03 -5.17 2.48
N HIS A 342 -6.59 -6.39 2.25
CA HIS A 342 -5.87 -7.17 3.25
C HIS A 342 -4.76 -7.99 2.59
N ALA A 343 -3.93 -8.64 3.38
CA ALA A 343 -2.87 -9.49 2.86
C ALA A 343 -2.83 -10.83 3.58
N ALA A 344 -2.28 -11.81 2.88
CA ALA A 344 -1.57 -12.92 3.48
C ALA A 344 -0.13 -12.86 2.95
N SER A 345 0.79 -13.43 3.71
CA SER A 345 2.17 -13.54 3.29
C SER A 345 2.55 -15.02 3.30
N VAL A 346 3.18 -15.48 2.22
CA VAL A 346 3.64 -16.87 2.07
C VAL A 346 5.13 -16.87 1.72
N THR A 347 5.85 -17.94 2.03
CA THR A 347 7.28 -18.05 1.68
C THR A 347 7.47 -18.62 0.27
N GLN A 348 6.45 -19.31 -0.24
CA GLN A 348 6.39 -19.85 -1.60
C GLN A 348 4.95 -20.08 -2.03
N PHE A 349 4.72 -20.08 -3.34
CA PHE A 349 3.46 -20.57 -3.89
C PHE A 349 3.60 -22.09 -4.09
N SER A 350 2.80 -22.89 -3.40
CA SER A 350 2.73 -24.34 -3.63
C SER A 350 1.41 -24.71 -4.31
N PRO A 351 1.26 -25.93 -4.85
CA PRO A 351 -0.02 -26.38 -5.38
C PRO A 351 -1.16 -26.22 -4.36
N ALA A 352 -0.93 -26.58 -3.10
CA ALA A 352 -1.92 -26.51 -2.04
C ALA A 352 -2.34 -25.06 -1.72
N VAL A 353 -1.36 -24.15 -1.57
CA VAL A 353 -1.64 -22.73 -1.31
C VAL A 353 -2.38 -22.09 -2.49
N PHE A 354 -1.95 -22.37 -3.72
CA PHE A 354 -2.60 -21.84 -4.92
C PHE A 354 -4.06 -22.32 -5.04
N ASP A 355 -4.31 -23.60 -4.81
CA ASP A 355 -5.66 -24.16 -4.90
C ASP A 355 -6.58 -23.57 -3.82
N VAL A 356 -6.07 -23.34 -2.60
CA VAL A 356 -6.85 -22.65 -1.56
C VAL A 356 -7.17 -21.20 -1.93
N ILE A 357 -6.23 -20.48 -2.54
CA ILE A 357 -6.49 -19.11 -3.05
C ILE A 357 -7.63 -19.14 -4.07
N VAL A 358 -7.60 -20.07 -5.02
CA VAL A 358 -8.66 -20.23 -6.03
C VAL A 358 -10.01 -20.62 -5.40
N ASP A 359 -10.00 -21.50 -4.40
CA ASP A 359 -11.22 -21.90 -3.71
C ASP A 359 -11.82 -20.71 -2.93
N GLN A 360 -10.99 -19.91 -2.26
CA GLN A 360 -11.45 -18.73 -1.52
C GLN A 360 -12.04 -17.67 -2.44
N ILE A 361 -11.42 -17.38 -3.59
CA ILE A 361 -11.98 -16.38 -4.51
C ILE A 361 -13.32 -16.83 -5.11
N ASN A 362 -13.47 -18.10 -5.45
CA ASN A 362 -14.76 -18.63 -5.92
C ASN A 362 -15.82 -18.61 -4.81
N LEU A 363 -15.45 -19.02 -3.60
CA LEU A 363 -16.35 -19.05 -2.45
C LEU A 363 -16.87 -17.65 -2.09
N TRP A 364 -15.94 -16.72 -1.84
CA TRP A 364 -16.29 -15.37 -1.42
C TRP A 364 -16.84 -14.53 -2.57
N GLY A 365 -16.30 -14.67 -3.76
CA GLY A 365 -16.83 -14.04 -4.96
C GLY A 365 -18.30 -14.39 -5.19
N ALA A 366 -18.66 -15.67 -5.14
CA ALA A 366 -20.05 -16.10 -5.29
C ALA A 366 -20.94 -15.62 -4.14
N ARG A 367 -20.47 -15.69 -2.88
CA ARG A 367 -21.22 -15.25 -1.71
C ARG A 367 -21.50 -13.75 -1.74
N LEU A 368 -20.48 -12.93 -1.99
CA LEU A 368 -20.60 -11.47 -1.99
C LEU A 368 -21.41 -11.00 -3.22
N SER A 369 -21.21 -11.61 -4.39
CA SER A 369 -22.02 -11.32 -5.58
C SER A 369 -23.51 -11.64 -5.41
N ALA A 370 -23.85 -12.60 -4.53
CA ALA A 370 -25.23 -12.92 -4.22
C ALA A 370 -25.89 -11.88 -3.28
N LEU A 371 -25.08 -11.16 -2.48
CA LEU A 371 -25.55 -10.05 -1.66
C LEU A 371 -25.69 -8.76 -2.47
N ASP A 372 -24.71 -8.51 -3.34
CA ASP A 372 -24.66 -7.36 -4.25
C ASP A 372 -23.83 -7.73 -5.49
N ASN A 373 -24.46 -7.70 -6.66
CA ASN A 373 -23.82 -8.12 -7.92
C ASN A 373 -22.77 -7.11 -8.43
N THR A 374 -22.65 -5.94 -7.81
CA THR A 374 -21.61 -4.94 -8.09
C THR A 374 -20.30 -5.22 -7.36
N THR A 375 -20.28 -6.21 -6.47
CA THR A 375 -19.09 -6.56 -5.71
C THR A 375 -18.01 -7.18 -6.61
N ALA A 376 -16.76 -6.91 -6.28
CA ALA A 376 -15.62 -7.60 -6.83
C ALA A 376 -14.71 -8.11 -5.72
N VAL A 377 -14.10 -9.27 -5.95
CA VAL A 377 -13.01 -9.78 -5.11
C VAL A 377 -11.81 -10.04 -6.02
N GLU A 378 -10.66 -9.49 -5.65
CA GLU A 378 -9.41 -9.65 -6.39
C GLU A 378 -8.31 -10.16 -5.47
N PHE A 379 -7.44 -11.00 -6.04
CA PHE A 379 -6.28 -11.58 -5.40
C PHE A 379 -5.09 -11.41 -6.33
N ALA A 380 -3.92 -11.05 -5.82
CA ALA A 380 -2.69 -10.97 -6.61
C ALA A 380 -1.57 -11.81 -6.00
N CYS A 381 -1.13 -12.84 -6.72
CA CYS A 381 0.04 -13.65 -6.37
C CYS A 381 1.29 -13.07 -7.04
N GLN A 382 2.28 -12.68 -6.24
CA GLN A 382 3.46 -11.95 -6.70
C GLN A 382 4.75 -12.68 -6.27
N PRO A 383 5.23 -13.65 -7.07
CA PRO A 383 6.55 -14.24 -6.84
C PRO A 383 7.64 -13.18 -7.08
N PHE A 384 8.52 -13.03 -6.11
CA PHE A 384 9.73 -12.23 -6.23
C PHE A 384 10.97 -13.13 -6.18
N ALA A 385 12.13 -12.58 -6.55
CA ALA A 385 13.38 -13.31 -6.40
C ALA A 385 13.64 -13.65 -4.91
N GLN A 386 14.13 -14.86 -4.64
CA GLN A 386 14.42 -15.33 -3.28
C GLN A 386 15.42 -14.43 -2.52
N GLY A 387 16.29 -13.72 -3.25
CA GLY A 387 17.27 -12.79 -2.69
C GLY A 387 16.77 -11.36 -2.44
N LEU A 388 15.47 -11.05 -2.60
CA LEU A 388 15.00 -9.65 -2.66
C LEU A 388 15.38 -8.81 -1.43
N PHE A 389 15.41 -9.39 -0.22
CA PHE A 389 15.74 -8.63 0.99
C PHE A 389 17.24 -8.41 1.22
N SER A 390 18.11 -9.08 0.45
CA SER A 390 19.57 -8.93 0.55
C SER A 390 20.10 -7.58 0.07
N HIS A 391 19.28 -6.80 -0.64
CA HIS A 391 19.62 -5.47 -1.16
C HIS A 391 19.67 -4.38 -0.09
N GLY A 392 19.14 -4.64 1.11
CA GLY A 392 19.01 -3.64 2.17
C GLY A 392 19.47 -4.12 3.54
N SER A 393 19.64 -3.16 4.44
CA SER A 393 19.96 -3.40 5.85
C SER A 393 18.70 -3.60 6.70
N ALA A 394 18.88 -3.82 8.00
CA ALA A 394 17.78 -3.90 8.96
C ALA A 394 16.86 -2.68 8.88
N SER A 395 15.55 -2.94 8.96
CA SER A 395 14.48 -1.96 8.82
C SER A 395 13.27 -2.37 9.68
N ALA A 396 12.33 -1.45 9.90
CA ALA A 396 11.10 -1.76 10.63
C ALA A 396 10.32 -2.90 9.95
N TYR A 397 10.14 -2.81 8.62
CA TYR A 397 9.58 -3.86 7.77
C TYR A 397 10.57 -4.25 6.66
N PRO A 398 10.68 -5.54 6.30
CA PRO A 398 10.12 -6.67 7.05
C PRO A 398 10.93 -6.89 8.34
N PRO A 399 10.34 -7.51 9.37
CA PRO A 399 11.04 -7.79 10.63
C PRO A 399 12.08 -8.89 10.53
N ASP A 400 11.95 -9.76 9.54
CA ASP A 400 12.96 -10.74 9.15
C ASP A 400 13.31 -10.56 7.68
N ARG A 401 14.61 -10.46 7.40
CA ARG A 401 15.18 -10.29 6.05
C ARG A 401 15.95 -11.52 5.58
N SER A 402 16.01 -12.58 6.40
CA SER A 402 16.72 -13.83 6.08
C SER A 402 15.93 -14.77 5.16
N HIS A 403 14.61 -14.54 5.04
CA HIS A 403 13.72 -15.32 4.20
C HIS A 403 12.94 -14.41 3.25
N ALA A 404 12.78 -14.81 1.98
CA ALA A 404 11.86 -14.13 1.09
C ALA A 404 10.41 -14.32 1.56
N ILE A 405 9.61 -13.28 1.35
CA ILE A 405 8.18 -13.28 1.66
C ILE A 405 7.47 -12.75 0.42
N PHE A 406 6.43 -13.46 -0.01
CA PHE A 406 5.60 -13.08 -1.14
C PHE A 406 4.27 -12.55 -0.60
N PRO A 407 4.02 -11.23 -0.65
CA PRO A 407 2.73 -10.68 -0.27
C PRO A 407 1.69 -11.14 -1.28
N VAL A 408 0.61 -11.71 -0.76
CA VAL A 408 -0.63 -11.97 -1.50
C VAL A 408 -1.61 -10.88 -1.11
N SER A 409 -1.90 -9.98 -2.04
CA SER A 409 -2.89 -8.92 -1.82
C SER A 409 -4.29 -9.49 -2.04
N PHE A 410 -5.22 -9.13 -1.17
CA PHE A 410 -6.64 -9.39 -1.30
C PHE A 410 -7.39 -8.06 -1.30
N THR A 411 -8.34 -7.92 -2.21
CA THR A 411 -9.15 -6.71 -2.33
C THR A 411 -10.61 -7.10 -2.43
N THR A 412 -11.47 -6.39 -1.73
CA THR A 412 -12.91 -6.39 -1.98
C THR A 412 -13.32 -4.99 -2.41
N GLU A 413 -14.16 -4.90 -3.43
CA GLU A 413 -14.75 -3.66 -3.94
C GLU A 413 -16.27 -3.77 -3.93
N TRP A 414 -16.97 -2.71 -3.56
CA TRP A 414 -18.43 -2.70 -3.49
C TRP A 414 -19.03 -1.30 -3.58
N THR A 415 -20.35 -1.23 -3.67
CA THR A 415 -21.11 0.05 -3.73
C THR A 415 -22.08 0.22 -2.57
N ASN A 416 -22.61 -0.88 -2.00
CA ASN A 416 -23.55 -0.83 -0.89
C ASN A 416 -22.83 -0.73 0.47
N SER A 417 -22.88 0.45 1.10
CA SER A 417 -22.23 0.72 2.39
C SER A 417 -22.71 -0.18 3.55
N THR A 418 -23.85 -0.86 3.45
CA THR A 418 -24.31 -1.80 4.49
C THR A 418 -23.46 -3.08 4.55
N LEU A 419 -22.58 -3.30 3.56
CA LEU A 419 -21.73 -4.48 3.47
C LEU A 419 -20.33 -4.29 4.05
N ASN A 420 -19.97 -3.10 4.56
CA ASN A 420 -18.60 -2.79 5.02
C ASN A 420 -18.03 -3.87 5.98
N ASP A 421 -18.76 -4.23 7.03
CA ASP A 421 -18.31 -5.27 7.98
C ASP A 421 -18.21 -6.66 7.33
N THR A 422 -19.07 -6.95 6.36
CA THR A 422 -19.07 -8.23 5.63
C THR A 422 -17.83 -8.35 4.74
N MET A 423 -17.42 -7.25 4.11
CA MET A 423 -16.22 -7.18 3.25
C MET A 423 -14.96 -7.36 4.06
N ALA A 424 -14.83 -6.61 5.17
CA ALA A 424 -13.72 -6.75 6.10
C ALA A 424 -13.66 -8.15 6.72
N TYR A 425 -14.81 -8.76 7.04
CA TYR A 425 -14.87 -10.15 7.52
C TYR A 425 -14.40 -11.15 6.46
N ALA A 426 -14.82 -10.98 5.20
CA ALA A 426 -14.40 -11.84 4.10
C ALA A 426 -12.88 -11.81 3.92
N LEU A 427 -12.28 -10.61 3.86
CA LEU A 427 -10.84 -10.44 3.72
C LEU A 427 -10.03 -11.12 4.84
N ARG A 428 -10.47 -10.99 6.09
CA ARG A 428 -9.81 -11.67 7.23
C ARG A 428 -9.91 -13.19 7.15
N ASN A 429 -11.06 -13.72 6.74
CA ASN A 429 -11.25 -15.16 6.56
C ASN A 429 -10.40 -15.71 5.41
N ILE A 430 -10.34 -14.97 4.29
CA ILE A 430 -9.48 -15.30 3.15
C ILE A 430 -8.03 -15.38 3.60
N SER A 431 -7.53 -14.35 4.30
CA SER A 431 -6.15 -14.32 4.80
C SER A 431 -5.84 -15.48 5.74
N SER A 432 -6.72 -15.78 6.70
CA SER A 432 -6.57 -16.93 7.59
C SER A 432 -6.50 -18.24 6.82
N ALA A 433 -7.41 -18.45 5.86
CA ALA A 433 -7.44 -19.70 5.08
C ALA A 433 -6.15 -19.92 4.27
N VAL A 434 -5.62 -18.86 3.64
CA VAL A 434 -4.34 -18.93 2.91
C VAL A 434 -3.18 -19.22 3.85
N ARG A 435 -3.15 -18.57 5.02
CA ARG A 435 -2.13 -18.81 6.04
C ARG A 435 -2.18 -20.23 6.59
N ASP A 436 -3.37 -20.74 6.90
CA ASP A 436 -3.57 -22.10 7.39
C ASP A 436 -3.15 -23.15 6.33
N ALA A 437 -3.42 -22.88 5.06
CA ALA A 437 -2.97 -23.72 3.95
C ALA A 437 -1.44 -23.75 3.84
N ALA A 438 -0.76 -22.61 3.99
CA ALA A 438 0.69 -22.55 3.98
C ALA A 438 1.30 -23.32 5.17
N VAL A 439 0.73 -23.20 6.37
CA VAL A 439 1.14 -24.00 7.54
C VAL A 439 0.94 -25.49 7.29
N ALA A 440 -0.22 -25.90 6.78
CA ALA A 440 -0.53 -27.29 6.48
C ALA A 440 0.39 -27.88 5.39
N ASP A 441 0.85 -27.04 4.47
CA ASP A 441 1.84 -27.35 3.43
C ASP A 441 3.29 -27.39 3.96
N GLY A 442 3.50 -27.11 5.26
CA GLY A 442 4.80 -27.16 5.93
C GLY A 442 5.64 -25.90 5.79
N GLN A 443 5.06 -24.78 5.37
CA GLN A 443 5.75 -23.49 5.32
C GLN A 443 5.91 -22.88 6.71
N ASP A 444 7.08 -22.29 6.98
CA ASP A 444 7.29 -21.50 8.19
C ASP A 444 6.79 -20.06 7.99
N VAL A 445 5.48 -19.88 8.22
CA VAL A 445 4.85 -18.57 8.12
C VAL A 445 5.04 -17.69 9.36
N SER A 446 5.80 -18.13 10.36
CA SER A 446 6.12 -17.28 11.52
C SER A 446 7.00 -16.08 11.12
N HIS A 447 7.72 -16.22 10.02
CA HIS A 447 8.55 -15.17 9.41
C HIS A 447 7.82 -14.40 8.30
N ALA A 448 6.62 -14.82 7.89
CA ALA A 448 5.85 -14.23 6.81
C ALA A 448 5.02 -13.04 7.31
N ALA A 449 5.69 -11.94 7.63
CA ALA A 449 5.05 -10.72 8.10
C ALA A 449 4.05 -10.15 7.07
N LEU A 450 2.91 -9.66 7.56
CA LEU A 450 1.93 -8.99 6.71
C LEU A 450 2.47 -7.63 6.26
N TYR A 451 2.26 -7.30 4.99
CA TYR A 451 2.70 -6.02 4.43
C TYR A 451 1.80 -4.88 4.96
N PRO A 452 2.35 -3.90 5.72
CA PRO A 452 1.54 -2.89 6.42
C PRO A 452 0.74 -1.96 5.50
N ASN A 453 1.14 -1.81 4.23
CA ASN A 453 0.38 -1.04 3.25
C ASN A 453 -0.84 -1.78 2.68
N TYR A 454 -0.96 -3.09 2.93
CA TYR A 454 -2.15 -3.87 2.57
C TYR A 454 -2.97 -4.28 3.79
N ALA A 455 -2.39 -4.30 4.99
CA ALA A 455 -3.08 -4.77 6.18
C ALA A 455 -4.34 -3.94 6.49
N ILE A 456 -5.45 -4.62 6.75
CA ILE A 456 -6.71 -3.99 7.13
C ILE A 456 -6.64 -3.51 8.57
N TYR A 457 -7.30 -2.40 8.90
CA TYR A 457 -7.38 -1.86 10.25
C TYR A 457 -7.68 -2.94 11.31
N GLY A 458 -7.13 -2.74 12.50
CA GLY A 458 -7.21 -3.70 13.61
C GLY A 458 -6.27 -4.91 13.48
N THR A 459 -5.49 -5.02 12.40
CA THR A 459 -4.41 -6.03 12.31
C THR A 459 -3.40 -5.80 13.46
N PRO A 460 -3.07 -6.84 14.27
CA PRO A 460 -2.03 -6.74 15.30
C PRO A 460 -0.69 -6.29 14.72
N LEU A 461 0.02 -5.40 15.44
CA LEU A 461 1.33 -4.92 14.99
C LEU A 461 2.35 -6.05 14.91
N GLU A 462 2.23 -7.04 15.79
CA GLU A 462 3.09 -8.21 15.85
C GLU A 462 3.00 -9.04 14.56
N ASP A 463 1.87 -9.04 13.85
CA ASP A 463 1.70 -9.75 12.58
C ASP A 463 2.43 -9.04 11.42
N MET A 464 2.69 -7.73 11.53
CA MET A 464 3.39 -6.93 10.53
C MET A 464 4.87 -6.69 10.86
N TYR A 465 5.19 -6.58 12.16
CA TYR A 465 6.48 -6.12 12.65
C TYR A 465 7.16 -7.10 13.60
N GLY A 466 6.52 -8.22 13.97
CA GLY A 466 7.11 -9.27 14.80
C GLY A 466 7.85 -8.72 16.04
N GLY A 467 9.11 -9.14 16.21
CA GLY A 467 9.97 -8.67 17.31
C GLY A 467 10.31 -7.17 17.28
N ASN A 468 10.15 -6.50 16.14
CA ASN A 468 10.49 -5.08 15.99
C ASN A 468 9.51 -4.15 16.73
N VAL A 469 8.30 -4.60 17.06
CA VAL A 469 7.29 -3.79 17.77
C VAL A 469 7.87 -3.15 19.03
N LYS A 470 8.67 -3.90 19.81
CA LYS A 470 9.29 -3.38 21.04
C LYS A 470 10.30 -2.26 20.75
N ARG A 471 11.09 -2.38 19.68
CA ARG A 471 12.05 -1.35 19.26
C ARG A 471 11.32 -0.11 18.75
N LEU A 472 10.30 -0.28 17.89
CA LEU A 472 9.51 0.82 17.34
C LEU A 472 8.79 1.63 18.44
N ARG A 473 8.22 0.95 19.44
CA ARG A 473 7.68 1.56 20.67
C ARG A 473 8.69 2.38 21.45
N LYS A 474 9.93 1.88 21.57
CA LYS A 474 11.00 2.58 22.26
C LYS A 474 11.36 3.87 21.49
N ILE A 475 11.64 3.75 20.19
CA ILE A 475 12.00 4.87 19.32
C ILE A 475 10.92 5.96 19.36
N ARG A 476 9.65 5.57 19.22
CA ARG A 476 8.54 6.52 19.28
C ARG A 476 8.52 7.30 20.59
N ARG A 477 8.65 6.65 21.75
CA ARG A 477 8.64 7.35 23.05
C ARG A 477 9.80 8.32 23.22
N GLU A 478 10.93 8.06 22.57
CA GLU A 478 12.11 8.94 22.63
C GLU A 478 11.95 10.15 21.71
N ILE A 479 11.30 10.00 20.56
CA ILE A 479 11.15 11.04 19.53
C ILE A 479 9.87 11.86 19.72
N ASP A 480 8.82 11.23 20.24
CA ASP A 480 7.48 11.79 20.43
C ASP A 480 6.98 11.63 21.88
N PRO A 481 7.68 12.20 22.88
CA PRO A 481 7.30 12.04 24.30
C PRO A 481 5.93 12.64 24.63
N GLU A 482 5.46 13.60 23.83
CA GLU A 482 4.16 14.26 23.99
C GLU A 482 3.05 13.60 23.15
N ASP A 483 3.35 12.50 22.46
CA ASP A 483 2.41 11.74 21.63
C ASP A 483 1.63 12.62 20.64
N VAL A 484 2.35 13.47 19.90
CA VAL A 484 1.81 14.33 18.84
C VAL A 484 1.45 13.49 17.61
N MET A 485 2.29 12.54 17.19
CA MET A 485 1.95 11.60 16.11
C MET A 485 0.90 10.56 16.55
N GLY A 486 0.62 10.46 17.85
CA GLY A 486 -0.57 9.78 18.37
C GLY A 486 -1.89 10.42 17.95
N LEU A 487 -1.89 11.74 17.71
CA LEU A 487 -3.05 12.49 17.21
C LEU A 487 -3.28 12.29 15.70
N ALA A 488 -2.26 11.82 14.98
CA ALA A 488 -2.39 11.48 13.56
C ALA A 488 -3.26 10.22 13.38
N GLY A 489 -3.77 9.98 12.17
CA GLY A 489 -4.22 8.64 11.77
C GLY A 489 -3.09 7.60 11.68
N GLY A 490 -3.42 6.36 11.30
CA GLY A 490 -2.46 5.31 10.99
C GLY A 490 -2.17 4.32 12.12
N TRP A 491 -1.26 3.37 11.87
CA TRP A 491 -0.79 2.41 12.87
C TRP A 491 -0.12 3.09 14.06
N LYS A 492 -0.28 2.52 15.26
CA LYS A 492 0.23 3.11 16.52
C LYS A 492 1.15 2.15 17.26
N PHE A 493 2.45 2.47 17.30
CA PHE A 493 3.42 1.77 18.16
C PHE A 493 3.26 2.18 19.61
#